data_AF-A0A4Q6B389-F1
#
_entry.id   AF-A0A4Q6B389-F1
#
_cell.length_a   1.000
_cell.length_b   1.000
_cell.length_c   1.000
_cell.angle_alpha   90.00
_cell.angle_beta   90.00
_cell.angle_gamma   90.00
#
_symmetry.space_group_name_H-M   'P 1'
#
loop_
_entity.id
_entity.type
_entity.pdbx_description
1 polymer ?
#
loop_
_entity_poly.entity_id
_entity_poly.type
_entity_poly.pdbx_seq_one_letter_code
_entity_poly.pdbx_strand_id
1 'polypeptide(L)'
;MKRSIISAISVVLLSSLVTAQAQDREGTDTPPPPPPAPAEGPEAVTPPPPPAPPSPESATTAAPASAKTEIISVTGSRIKRKDLDVASPLTIVGREEIANSGLQTVTDVVKQLPSAVGNSVTTNTTNGGGGGSGNIALRGLDSSSTLVLVNGRRLPNDANGQSPDLNSIPIAAIERIEVLQDGASAIYGSDAIAGVINIITRTNFDGVNFNVYMGRASRGDLETKNYDLVYGTSNDKGGLVLGLNYYTQGNIAARHRLHSLQWCSQRL
;
A
#
# COMPACT_ATOMS: atom_id res chain seq x y z
N MET A 1 -7.88 13.05 39.94
CA MET A 1 -7.00 11.89 39.64
C MET A 1 -6.70 11.88 38.14
N LYS A 2 -5.52 12.39 37.74
CA LYS A 2 -5.05 12.40 36.35
C LYS A 2 -4.56 10.98 36.00
N ARG A 3 -5.27 10.26 35.13
CA ARG A 3 -4.78 8.98 34.58
C ARG A 3 -3.95 9.31 33.35
N SER A 4 -2.65 9.00 33.43
CA SER A 4 -1.66 9.25 32.38
C SER A 4 -1.97 8.40 31.16
N ILE A 5 -2.02 9.04 29.98
CA ILE A 5 -2.28 8.41 28.69
C ILE A 5 -0.95 7.90 28.12
N ILE A 6 -1.02 6.78 27.42
CA ILE A 6 0.08 6.03 26.81
C ILE A 6 0.86 6.96 25.87
N SER A 7 2.15 7.08 26.16
CA SER A 7 3.11 7.91 25.42
C SER A 7 3.87 6.99 24.47
N ALA A 8 3.53 7.00 23.19
CA ALA A 8 4.28 6.27 22.18
C ALA A 8 5.35 7.20 21.58
N ILE A 9 6.63 6.92 21.87
CA ILE A 9 7.76 7.53 21.18
C ILE A 9 8.17 6.53 20.11
N SER A 10 7.81 6.82 18.86
CA SER A 10 8.16 5.98 17.70
C SER A 10 9.38 6.58 17.03
N VAL A 11 10.48 5.83 17.02
CA VAL A 11 11.72 6.17 16.31
C VAL A 11 11.84 5.23 15.12
N VAL A 12 11.73 5.78 13.90
CA VAL A 12 11.90 5.01 12.67
C VAL A 12 13.25 5.38 12.06
N LEU A 13 14.18 4.43 12.09
CA LEU A 13 15.53 4.51 11.53
C LEU A 13 15.58 3.61 10.29
N LEU A 14 15.56 4.20 9.09
CA LEU A 14 15.63 3.45 7.83
C LEU A 14 16.98 3.70 7.14
N SER A 15 17.93 2.79 7.34
CA SER A 15 19.15 2.71 6.54
C SER A 15 18.94 1.73 5.38
N SER A 16 19.19 2.16 4.15
CA SER A 16 19.25 1.27 2.98
C SER A 16 20.56 0.48 2.97
N LEU A 17 20.56 -0.70 3.60
CA LEU A 17 21.57 -1.74 3.34
C LEU A 17 21.00 -2.77 2.37
N VAL A 18 21.53 -2.79 1.16
CA VAL A 18 21.32 -3.89 0.20
C VAL A 18 22.24 -5.03 0.62
N THR A 19 21.68 -6.01 1.33
CA THR A 19 22.36 -7.29 1.58
C THR A 19 21.87 -8.28 0.53
N ALA A 20 22.70 -8.52 -0.48
CA ALA A 20 22.56 -9.68 -1.34
C ALA A 20 22.80 -10.93 -0.48
N GLN A 21 21.80 -11.79 -0.36
CA GLN A 21 21.98 -13.16 0.13
C GLN A 21 21.93 -14.08 -1.09
N ALA A 22 23.10 -14.49 -1.54
CA ALA A 22 23.26 -15.68 -2.36
C ALA A 22 23.01 -16.89 -1.44
N GLN A 23 22.09 -17.77 -1.83
CA GLN A 23 21.92 -19.07 -1.19
C GLN A 23 22.46 -20.13 -2.14
N ASP A 24 23.59 -20.70 -1.72
CA ASP A 24 24.21 -21.89 -2.28
C ASP A 24 23.21 -23.06 -2.29
N ARG A 25 23.14 -23.73 -3.44
CA ARG A 25 22.42 -24.99 -3.60
C ARG A 25 23.37 -26.13 -3.26
N GLU A 26 23.14 -26.79 -2.14
CA GLU A 26 23.72 -28.09 -1.85
C GLU A 26 22.81 -29.18 -2.42
N GLY A 27 23.39 -30.04 -3.25
CA GLY A 27 22.69 -31.06 -4.02
C GLY A 27 22.34 -32.31 -3.22
N THR A 28 21.19 -32.88 -3.54
CA THR A 28 20.96 -34.32 -3.44
C THR A 28 20.51 -34.81 -4.81
N ASP A 29 21.38 -35.63 -5.37
CA ASP A 29 21.37 -36.25 -6.68
C ASP A 29 20.47 -37.50 -6.63
N THR A 30 19.31 -37.48 -7.32
CA THR A 30 18.66 -38.70 -7.83
C THR A 30 17.71 -38.35 -8.98
N PRO A 31 17.96 -38.79 -10.23
CA PRO A 31 17.03 -38.61 -11.34
C PRO A 31 15.86 -39.62 -11.28
N PRO A 32 14.61 -39.21 -11.60
CA PRO A 32 13.50 -40.15 -11.73
C PRO A 32 13.61 -41.00 -13.02
N PRO A 33 13.12 -42.25 -13.02
CA PRO A 33 13.24 -43.16 -14.17
C PRO A 33 12.36 -42.73 -15.36
N PRO A 34 12.82 -42.97 -16.61
CA PRO A 34 12.07 -42.60 -17.82
C PRO A 34 10.88 -43.56 -18.09
N PRO A 35 9.78 -43.05 -18.70
CA PRO A 35 8.64 -43.87 -19.12
C PRO A 35 8.97 -44.79 -20.32
N PRO A 36 8.27 -45.93 -20.47
CA PRO A 36 8.55 -46.91 -21.52
C PRO A 36 8.12 -46.42 -22.92
N ALA A 37 8.95 -46.73 -23.91
CA ALA A 37 8.75 -46.37 -25.32
C ALA A 37 7.62 -47.19 -26.00
N PRO A 38 6.90 -46.61 -26.97
CA PRO A 38 5.94 -47.34 -27.82
C PRO A 38 6.64 -48.26 -28.83
N ALA A 39 5.96 -49.36 -29.18
CA ALA A 39 6.38 -50.39 -30.11
C ALA A 39 6.57 -49.90 -31.55
N GLU A 40 7.58 -50.47 -32.22
CA GLU A 40 7.89 -50.36 -33.64
C GLU A 40 6.81 -50.98 -34.55
N GLY A 41 6.55 -50.32 -35.67
CA GLY A 41 5.93 -50.87 -36.88
C GLY A 41 6.63 -50.30 -38.12
N PRO A 42 6.76 -51.02 -39.24
CA PRO A 42 7.92 -50.87 -40.11
C PRO A 42 7.66 -50.13 -41.44
N GLU A 43 8.79 -49.87 -42.11
CA GLU A 43 9.01 -49.71 -43.56
C GLU A 43 9.21 -48.31 -44.14
N ALA A 44 10.33 -48.23 -44.86
CA ALA A 44 10.99 -47.09 -45.44
C ALA A 44 10.54 -46.86 -46.89
N VAL A 45 10.52 -45.59 -47.32
CA VAL A 45 10.78 -45.20 -48.73
C VAL A 45 11.41 -43.80 -48.76
N THR A 46 12.62 -43.68 -49.33
CA THR A 46 13.22 -42.45 -49.89
C THR A 46 13.59 -42.77 -51.34
N PRO A 47 13.48 -41.86 -52.33
CA PRO A 47 14.48 -40.77 -52.57
C PRO A 47 13.88 -39.54 -53.34
N PRO A 48 14.62 -38.62 -54.04
CA PRO A 48 15.98 -38.05 -53.93
C PRO A 48 15.99 -36.47 -53.81
N PRO A 49 17.16 -35.79 -53.69
CA PRO A 49 17.25 -34.33 -53.50
C PRO A 49 17.54 -33.53 -54.79
N PRO A 50 17.17 -32.22 -54.85
CA PRO A 50 17.85 -31.25 -55.72
C PRO A 50 18.27 -29.93 -54.98
N PRO A 51 19.10 -29.06 -55.61
CA PRO A 51 20.27 -28.41 -54.98
C PRO A 51 20.09 -26.95 -54.53
N ALA A 52 21.04 -26.46 -53.73
CA ALA A 52 21.36 -25.02 -53.53
C ALA A 52 22.65 -24.67 -54.29
N PRO A 53 23.14 -23.41 -54.40
CA PRO A 53 22.58 -22.04 -54.23
C PRO A 53 22.78 -21.20 -55.55
N PRO A 54 22.62 -19.84 -55.64
CA PRO A 54 23.49 -18.83 -55.01
C PRO A 54 22.78 -17.52 -54.52
N SER A 55 23.33 -16.89 -53.47
CA SER A 55 23.34 -15.42 -53.29
C SER A 55 24.53 -14.85 -54.10
N PRO A 56 24.62 -13.58 -54.56
CA PRO A 56 24.11 -12.34 -53.95
C PRO A 56 23.50 -11.30 -54.94
N GLU A 57 22.80 -10.27 -54.46
CA GLU A 57 23.09 -8.83 -54.73
C GLU A 57 22.02 -7.92 -54.08
N SER A 58 22.49 -6.75 -53.64
CA SER A 58 21.85 -5.75 -52.81
C SER A 58 20.61 -5.07 -53.41
N ALA A 59 19.60 -4.81 -52.59
CA ALA A 59 18.71 -3.67 -52.75
C ALA A 59 18.22 -3.18 -51.38
N THR A 60 18.80 -2.05 -50.95
CA THR A 60 18.25 -1.18 -49.91
C THR A 60 16.79 -0.84 -50.22
N THR A 61 15.87 -1.11 -49.30
CA THR A 61 14.63 -0.33 -49.15
C THR A 61 14.16 -0.44 -47.70
N ALA A 62 13.94 0.73 -47.12
CA ALA A 62 13.60 0.97 -45.73
C ALA A 62 12.33 0.21 -45.29
N ALA A 63 12.39 -0.33 -44.07
CA ALA A 63 11.20 -0.79 -43.34
C ALA A 63 10.26 0.39 -43.06
N PRO A 64 8.97 0.33 -43.42
CA PRO A 64 8.00 1.23 -42.83
C PRO A 64 7.63 0.72 -41.43
N ALA A 65 7.55 1.70 -40.54
CA ALA A 65 7.26 1.58 -39.13
C ALA A 65 5.95 0.83 -38.83
N SER A 66 5.92 0.23 -37.63
CA SER A 66 4.75 -0.18 -36.85
C SER A 66 3.45 0.47 -37.33
N ALA A 67 2.58 -0.35 -37.92
CA ALA A 67 1.23 0.07 -38.26
C ALA A 67 0.52 0.52 -36.98
N LYS A 68 0.23 1.82 -36.91
CA LYS A 68 -0.74 2.41 -35.96
C LYS A 68 -2.01 1.56 -36.01
N THR A 69 -2.42 1.03 -34.86
CA THR A 69 -3.76 0.45 -34.73
C THR A 69 -4.76 1.58 -34.89
N GLU A 70 -5.36 1.71 -36.08
CA GLU A 70 -6.50 2.61 -36.28
C GLU A 70 -7.72 2.00 -35.62
N ILE A 71 -8.27 2.73 -34.64
CA ILE A 71 -9.53 2.38 -33.99
C ILE A 71 -10.65 2.78 -34.93
N ILE A 72 -11.17 1.80 -35.68
CA ILE A 72 -12.40 1.99 -36.46
C ILE A 72 -13.59 2.00 -35.49
N SER A 73 -13.98 3.22 -35.13
CA SER A 73 -15.23 3.54 -34.43
C SER A 73 -16.41 3.14 -35.32
N VAL A 74 -17.16 2.13 -34.89
CA VAL A 74 -18.43 1.75 -35.50
C VAL A 74 -19.53 2.27 -34.59
N THR A 75 -20.26 3.28 -35.06
CA THR A 75 -21.43 3.84 -34.39
C THR A 75 -22.42 2.72 -34.12
N GLY A 76 -22.53 2.26 -32.87
CA GLY A 76 -23.46 1.21 -32.44
C GLY A 76 -22.85 -0.03 -31.78
N SER A 77 -21.52 -0.18 -31.75
CA SER A 77 -20.90 -1.28 -30.98
C SER A 77 -20.67 -0.87 -29.52
N ARG A 78 -21.39 -1.50 -28.58
CA ARG A 78 -21.28 -1.18 -27.15
C ARG A 78 -20.02 -1.72 -26.48
N ILE A 79 -19.25 -2.58 -27.15
CA ILE A 79 -17.97 -3.12 -26.66
C ILE A 79 -17.04 -3.43 -27.85
N LYS A 80 -16.03 -2.58 -28.06
CA LYS A 80 -14.74 -2.97 -28.65
C LYS A 80 -13.68 -2.53 -27.64
N ARG A 81 -13.16 -3.46 -26.83
CA ARG A 81 -11.99 -3.19 -25.98
C ARG A 81 -11.01 -4.34 -26.10
N LYS A 82 -9.96 -4.12 -26.88
CA LYS A 82 -8.74 -4.92 -26.86
C LYS A 82 -7.73 -4.16 -26.00
N ASP A 83 -8.06 -3.98 -24.73
CA ASP A 83 -7.19 -3.48 -23.66
C ASP A 83 -7.70 -4.12 -22.37
N LEU A 84 -7.41 -5.42 -22.22
CA LEU A 84 -7.45 -6.12 -20.93
C LEU A 84 -6.10 -5.96 -20.25
N ASP A 85 -5.58 -4.72 -20.19
CA ASP A 85 -4.71 -4.34 -19.09
C ASP A 85 -5.69 -3.83 -18.03
N VAL A 86 -6.18 -4.74 -17.19
CA VAL A 86 -7.06 -4.38 -16.09
C VAL A 86 -6.20 -3.60 -15.11
N ALA A 87 -6.09 -2.29 -15.32
CA ALA A 87 -5.51 -1.38 -14.37
C ALA A 87 -6.37 -1.47 -13.11
N SER A 88 -5.92 -2.24 -12.13
CA SER A 88 -6.57 -2.34 -10.84
C SER A 88 -6.78 -0.93 -10.29
N PRO A 89 -7.96 -0.61 -9.74
CA PRO A 89 -8.27 0.73 -9.23
C PRO A 89 -7.28 1.12 -8.13
N LEU A 90 -6.34 2.01 -8.48
CA LEU A 90 -5.31 2.55 -7.61
C LEU A 90 -5.65 4.01 -7.29
N THR A 91 -5.76 4.32 -6.00
CA THR A 91 -5.92 5.68 -5.52
C THR A 91 -4.60 6.15 -4.91
N ILE A 92 -4.14 7.34 -5.29
CA ILE A 92 -2.88 7.91 -4.81
C ILE A 92 -3.21 9.21 -4.10
N VAL A 93 -2.82 9.32 -2.83
CA VAL A 93 -2.90 10.54 -2.04
C VAL A 93 -1.49 11.11 -1.89
N GLY A 94 -1.24 12.23 -2.55
CA GLY A 94 0.08 12.87 -2.60
C GLY A 94 0.39 13.72 -1.37
N ARG A 95 1.64 14.18 -1.25
CA ARG A 95 2.08 15.08 -0.16
C ARG A 95 1.25 16.33 -0.03
N GLU A 96 1.04 17.01 -1.14
CA GLU A 96 0.35 18.28 -1.17
C GLU A 96 -1.08 18.12 -0.66
N GLU A 97 -1.77 17.07 -1.08
CA GLU A 97 -3.11 16.73 -0.60
C GLU A 97 -3.12 16.42 0.90
N ILE A 98 -2.15 15.63 1.39
CA ILE A 98 -2.00 15.36 2.82
C ILE A 98 -1.76 16.66 3.60
N ALA A 99 -0.87 17.53 3.14
CA ALA A 99 -0.55 18.79 3.78
C ALA A 99 -1.77 19.74 3.80
N ASN A 100 -2.50 19.81 2.69
CA ASN A 100 -3.70 20.65 2.56
C ASN A 100 -4.89 20.13 3.37
N SER A 101 -4.96 18.81 3.62
CA SER A 101 -6.03 18.20 4.42
C SER A 101 -5.98 18.58 5.91
N GLY A 102 -4.80 19.00 6.40
CA GLY A 102 -4.56 19.30 7.82
C GLY A 102 -4.69 18.10 8.76
N LEU A 103 -4.82 16.89 8.23
CA LEU A 103 -4.93 15.66 9.00
C LEU A 103 -3.60 15.29 9.65
N GLN A 104 -3.68 14.63 10.81
CA GLN A 104 -2.52 14.36 11.65
C GLN A 104 -2.09 12.89 11.64
N THR A 105 -2.99 11.97 11.27
CA THR A 105 -2.72 10.53 11.25
C THR A 105 -2.97 9.94 9.87
N VAL A 106 -2.22 8.90 9.53
CA VAL A 106 -2.39 8.13 8.29
C VAL A 106 -3.81 7.55 8.20
N THR A 107 -4.33 7.06 9.32
CA THR A 107 -5.69 6.52 9.42
C THR A 107 -6.73 7.54 9.00
N ASP A 108 -6.59 8.80 9.44
CA ASP A 108 -7.54 9.85 9.09
C ASP A 108 -7.47 10.22 7.61
N VAL A 109 -6.27 10.20 7.01
CA VAL A 109 -6.08 10.48 5.58
C VAL A 109 -6.79 9.42 4.74
N VAL A 110 -6.55 8.16 5.05
CA VAL A 110 -7.16 7.07 4.27
C VAL A 110 -8.68 7.03 4.50
N LYS A 111 -9.17 7.39 5.69
CA LYS A 111 -10.61 7.51 5.98
C LYS A 111 -11.36 8.52 5.12
N GLN A 112 -10.67 9.51 4.54
CA GLN A 112 -11.30 10.42 3.58
C GLN A 112 -11.59 9.75 2.24
N LEU A 113 -10.96 8.60 1.96
CA LEU A 113 -11.17 7.88 0.72
C LEU A 113 -12.50 7.11 0.74
N PRO A 114 -13.28 7.13 -0.36
CA PRO A 114 -14.52 6.35 -0.47
C PRO A 114 -14.33 4.83 -0.33
N SER A 115 -13.11 4.32 -0.52
CA SER A 115 -12.75 2.91 -0.35
C SER A 115 -12.55 2.51 1.12
N ALA A 116 -12.29 3.48 2.00
CA ALA A 116 -12.04 3.26 3.42
C ALA A 116 -13.35 3.23 4.24
N VAL A 117 -14.26 2.37 3.83
CA VAL A 117 -15.49 2.06 4.55
C VAL A 117 -15.24 0.89 5.48
N GLY A 118 -15.77 0.93 6.70
CA GLY A 118 -15.69 -0.17 7.66
C GLY A 118 -15.38 0.27 9.07
N ASN A 119 -15.12 -0.69 9.95
CA ASN A 119 -14.84 -0.45 11.36
C ASN A 119 -13.36 -0.06 11.60
N SER A 120 -12.88 0.95 10.86
CA SER A 120 -11.52 1.48 11.01
C SER A 120 -11.35 2.15 12.37
N VAL A 121 -10.46 1.62 13.20
CA VAL A 121 -10.15 2.16 14.52
C VAL A 121 -9.19 3.34 14.36
N THR A 122 -9.64 4.56 14.66
CA THR A 122 -8.76 5.74 14.86
C THR A 122 -8.50 5.91 16.36
N THR A 123 -7.52 6.72 16.71
CA THR A 123 -7.20 7.19 18.07
C THR A 123 -8.41 7.71 18.87
N ASN A 124 -9.50 8.10 18.20
CA ASN A 124 -10.71 8.69 18.78
C ASN A 124 -11.89 7.70 18.94
N THR A 125 -11.67 6.38 18.84
CA THR A 125 -12.77 5.42 19.01
C THR A 125 -13.28 5.43 20.45
N THR A 126 -14.53 5.85 20.59
CA THR A 126 -15.18 6.20 21.87
C THR A 126 -15.57 4.98 22.72
N ASN A 127 -15.16 3.77 22.32
CA ASN A 127 -15.57 2.51 22.90
C ASN A 127 -14.41 1.68 23.44
N GLY A 128 -13.34 2.32 23.93
CA GLY A 128 -12.36 1.74 24.86
C GLY A 128 -11.56 0.51 24.40
N GLY A 129 -11.78 -0.02 23.20
CA GLY A 129 -11.18 -1.26 22.72
C GLY A 129 -9.96 -1.07 21.82
N GLY A 130 -9.74 0.13 21.29
CA GLY A 130 -8.73 0.38 20.26
C GLY A 130 -7.31 0.63 20.77
N GLY A 131 -7.04 0.58 22.08
CA GLY A 131 -5.68 0.71 22.63
C GLY A 131 -4.88 1.99 22.29
N GLY A 132 -5.47 2.95 21.58
CA GLY A 132 -4.73 4.04 20.94
C GLY A 132 -4.03 3.63 19.62
N SER A 133 -4.23 2.40 19.12
CA SER A 133 -3.73 1.96 17.81
C SER A 133 -4.65 2.42 16.67
N GLY A 134 -4.04 2.73 15.53
CA GLY A 134 -4.70 3.19 14.32
C GLY A 134 -4.74 2.08 13.28
N ASN A 135 -5.93 1.53 13.02
CA ASN A 135 -6.13 0.46 12.04
C ASN A 135 -7.13 0.90 10.96
N ILE A 136 -6.96 0.40 9.74
CA ILE A 136 -7.85 0.70 8.62
C ILE A 136 -8.52 -0.58 8.12
N ALA A 137 -9.82 -0.48 7.94
CA ALA A 137 -10.67 -1.38 7.20
C ALA A 137 -10.98 -0.76 5.82
N LEU A 138 -10.89 -1.58 4.77
CA LEU A 138 -11.33 -1.22 3.42
C LEU A 138 -12.59 -1.99 3.06
N ARG A 139 -13.51 -1.35 2.32
CA ARG A 139 -14.70 -1.97 1.71
C ARG A 139 -15.63 -2.70 2.68
N GLY A 140 -15.65 -2.33 3.95
CA GLY A 140 -16.48 -2.91 5.00
C GLY A 140 -15.94 -4.22 5.59
N LEU A 141 -14.73 -4.63 5.20
CA LEU A 141 -14.06 -5.82 5.74
C LEU A 141 -13.24 -5.46 6.99
N ASP A 142 -12.87 -6.46 7.78
CA ASP A 142 -12.08 -6.24 8.99
C ASP A 142 -10.67 -5.70 8.67
N SER A 143 -10.03 -5.03 9.63
CA SER A 143 -8.69 -4.48 9.44
C SER A 143 -7.61 -5.55 9.24
N SER A 144 -7.84 -6.79 9.72
CA SER A 144 -7.00 -7.96 9.45
C SER A 144 -7.00 -8.38 7.97
N SER A 145 -8.04 -7.99 7.22
CA SER A 145 -8.18 -8.31 5.79
C SER A 145 -7.59 -7.22 4.87
N THR A 146 -6.93 -6.22 5.43
CA THR A 146 -6.25 -5.15 4.69
C THR A 146 -4.74 -5.23 4.92
N LEU A 147 -3.97 -5.35 3.86
CA LEU A 147 -2.52 -5.38 3.96
C LEU A 147 -1.94 -3.96 3.97
N VAL A 148 -1.13 -3.65 4.97
CA VAL A 148 -0.34 -2.41 5.02
C VAL A 148 1.12 -2.68 4.68
N LEU A 149 1.63 -1.94 3.70
CA LEU A 149 3.02 -1.92 3.28
C LEU A 149 3.63 -0.55 3.58
N VAL A 150 4.91 -0.54 3.95
CA VAL A 150 5.75 0.66 4.01
C VAL A 150 6.90 0.45 3.04
N ASN A 151 6.99 1.28 2.00
CA ASN A 151 7.97 1.13 0.92
C ASN A 151 8.00 -0.31 0.35
N GLY A 152 6.83 -0.92 0.17
CA GLY A 152 6.70 -2.30 -0.30
C GLY A 152 7.03 -3.40 0.71
N ARG A 153 7.39 -3.07 1.95
CA ARG A 153 7.63 -4.05 3.03
C ARG A 153 6.43 -4.13 3.96
N ARG A 154 6.05 -5.34 4.38
CA ARG A 154 4.91 -5.55 5.29
C ARG A 154 5.15 -4.89 6.63
N LEU A 155 4.21 -4.07 7.08
CA LEU A 155 4.23 -3.51 8.44
C LEU A 155 3.79 -4.63 9.41
N PRO A 156 4.52 -4.89 10.51
CA PRO A 156 4.13 -5.90 11.48
C PRO A 156 2.83 -5.50 12.19
N ASN A 157 2.08 -6.52 12.62
CA ASN A 157 0.86 -6.31 13.38
C ASN A 157 1.17 -5.68 14.75
N ASP A 158 0.17 -5.01 15.31
CA ASP A 158 0.20 -4.43 16.64
C ASP A 158 0.39 -5.51 17.73
N ALA A 159 0.52 -5.08 18.99
CA ALA A 159 0.72 -5.98 20.13
C ALA A 159 -0.42 -7.01 20.33
N ASN A 160 -1.59 -6.78 19.72
CA ASN A 160 -2.74 -7.70 19.76
C ASN A 160 -2.71 -8.71 18.59
N GLY A 161 -1.78 -8.55 17.65
CA GLY A 161 -1.52 -9.45 16.54
C GLY A 161 -2.58 -9.43 15.43
N GLN A 162 -3.58 -8.55 15.53
CA GLN A 162 -4.74 -8.57 14.63
C GLN A 162 -4.55 -7.66 13.40
N SER A 163 -3.89 -6.52 13.55
CA SER A 163 -3.75 -5.54 12.46
C SER A 163 -2.53 -4.62 12.65
N PRO A 164 -1.94 -4.08 11.57
CA PRO A 164 -0.81 -3.15 11.68
C PRO A 164 -1.22 -1.78 12.25
N ASP A 165 -0.46 -1.28 13.24
CA ASP A 165 -0.68 0.04 13.83
C ASP A 165 -0.04 1.16 12.99
N LEU A 166 -0.88 1.99 12.38
CA LEU A 166 -0.48 3.09 11.51
C LEU A 166 0.00 4.32 12.26
N ASN A 167 -0.27 4.43 13.56
CA ASN A 167 0.22 5.54 14.38
C ASN A 167 1.74 5.45 14.63
N SER A 168 2.36 4.32 14.28
CA SER A 168 3.81 4.14 14.34
C SER A 168 4.56 4.96 13.29
N ILE A 169 3.87 5.46 12.25
CA ILE A 169 4.48 6.17 11.11
C ILE A 169 4.13 7.66 11.18
N PRO A 170 5.12 8.56 11.35
CA PRO A 170 4.89 10.00 11.29
C PRO A 170 4.36 10.42 9.93
N ILE A 171 3.27 11.20 9.90
CA ILE A 171 2.69 11.71 8.65
C ILE A 171 3.68 12.63 7.90
N ALA A 172 4.56 13.31 8.63
CA ALA A 172 5.60 14.18 8.08
C ALA A 172 6.69 13.42 7.30
N ALA A 173 6.86 12.12 7.54
CA ALA A 173 7.85 11.27 6.87
C ALA A 173 7.31 10.53 5.65
N ILE A 174 6.00 10.58 5.42
CA ILE A 174 5.33 9.98 4.26
C ILE A 174 5.64 10.83 3.03
N GLU A 175 5.65 10.24 1.82
CA GLU A 175 5.71 10.87 0.50
C GLU A 175 4.39 10.76 -0.27
N ARG A 176 3.74 9.60 -0.21
CA ARG A 176 2.38 9.41 -0.70
C ARG A 176 1.80 8.14 -0.10
N ILE A 177 0.47 8.03 -0.15
CA ILE A 177 -0.25 6.83 0.24
C ILE A 177 -0.94 6.29 -1.01
N GLU A 178 -0.64 5.04 -1.33
CA GLU A 178 -1.23 4.32 -2.45
C GLU A 178 -2.23 3.30 -1.90
N VAL A 179 -3.46 3.32 -2.37
CA VAL A 179 -4.52 2.40 -1.97
C VAL A 179 -4.97 1.62 -3.20
N LEU A 180 -4.59 0.34 -3.22
CA LEU A 180 -5.07 -0.63 -4.18
C LEU A 180 -6.37 -1.23 -3.68
N GLN A 181 -7.47 -0.97 -4.38
CA GLN A 181 -8.80 -1.42 -3.99
C GLN A 181 -9.13 -2.84 -4.48
N ASP A 182 -8.15 -3.46 -5.14
CA ASP A 182 -8.22 -4.81 -5.69
C ASP A 182 -7.61 -5.82 -4.71
N GLY A 183 -8.24 -6.98 -4.60
CA GLY A 183 -7.81 -8.04 -3.70
C GLY A 183 -6.54 -8.70 -4.23
N ALA A 184 -5.38 -8.33 -3.68
CA ALA A 184 -4.08 -8.78 -4.16
C ALA A 184 -3.58 -10.05 -3.44
N SER A 185 -4.49 -10.90 -2.96
CA SER A 185 -4.14 -12.09 -2.16
C SER A 185 -3.22 -13.08 -2.88
N ALA A 186 -3.27 -13.13 -4.21
CA ALA A 186 -2.41 -13.98 -5.03
C ALA A 186 -0.94 -13.54 -5.04
N ILE A 187 -0.66 -12.24 -4.88
CA ILE A 187 0.69 -11.68 -4.95
C ILE A 187 1.24 -11.46 -3.54
N TYR A 188 0.44 -10.85 -2.67
CA TYR A 188 0.92 -10.44 -1.36
C TYR A 188 0.54 -11.40 -0.24
N GLY A 189 -0.46 -12.27 -0.39
CA GLY A 189 -0.87 -13.28 0.61
C GLY A 189 -2.26 -13.06 1.22
N SER A 190 -2.62 -13.88 2.21
CA SER A 190 -3.98 -13.98 2.79
C SER A 190 -4.57 -12.67 3.30
N ASP A 191 -3.75 -11.71 3.72
CA ASP A 191 -4.22 -10.46 4.35
C ASP A 191 -4.65 -9.40 3.33
N ALA A 192 -4.42 -9.62 2.03
CA ALA A 192 -4.73 -8.66 0.97
C ALA A 192 -6.10 -8.90 0.31
N ILE A 193 -7.11 -9.30 1.08
CA ILE A 193 -8.47 -9.60 0.56
C ILE A 193 -9.25 -8.32 0.28
N ALA A 194 -9.20 -7.35 1.21
CA ALA A 194 -9.89 -6.07 1.08
C ALA A 194 -9.15 -5.08 0.18
N GLY A 195 -7.83 -5.24 0.11
CA GLY A 195 -6.93 -4.39 -0.67
C GLY A 195 -5.54 -4.27 -0.04
N VAL A 196 -4.74 -3.38 -0.61
CA VAL A 196 -3.38 -3.07 -0.16
C VAL A 196 -3.22 -1.57 0.02
N ILE A 197 -2.68 -1.16 1.16
CA ILE A 197 -2.28 0.22 1.44
C ILE A 197 -0.76 0.25 1.45
N ASN A 198 -0.15 0.95 0.49
CA ASN A 198 1.28 1.15 0.42
C ASN A 198 1.62 2.60 0.80
N ILE A 199 2.28 2.74 1.94
CA ILE A 199 2.77 4.01 2.46
C ILE A 199 4.21 4.17 1.96
N ILE A 200 4.42 5.15 1.10
CA ILE A 200 5.74 5.44 0.58
C ILE A 200 6.32 6.58 1.39
N THR A 201 7.51 6.41 1.93
CA THR A 201 8.19 7.45 2.71
C THR A 201 9.06 8.33 1.82
N ARG A 202 9.45 9.48 2.34
CA ARG A 202 10.36 10.42 1.65
C ARG A 202 11.75 9.79 1.57
N THR A 203 12.32 9.73 0.37
CA THR A 203 13.69 9.21 0.14
C THR A 203 14.69 10.32 -0.14
N ASN A 204 14.25 11.40 -0.79
CA ASN A 204 15.09 12.54 -1.19
C ASN A 204 14.79 13.78 -0.34
N PHE A 205 14.60 13.61 0.97
CA PHE A 205 14.42 14.75 1.86
C PHE A 205 15.79 15.21 2.37
N ASP A 206 16.14 16.46 2.11
CA ASP A 206 17.33 17.11 2.64
C ASP A 206 16.93 18.31 3.48
N GLY A 207 17.28 18.27 4.77
CA GLY A 207 16.97 19.30 5.75
C GLY A 207 16.13 18.81 6.92
N VAL A 208 15.54 19.78 7.63
CA VAL A 208 14.77 19.56 8.86
C VAL A 208 13.38 20.11 8.69
N ASN A 209 12.38 19.29 9.00
CA ASN A 209 10.98 19.70 9.04
C ASN A 209 10.45 19.48 10.46
N PHE A 210 9.88 20.53 11.04
CA PHE A 210 9.24 20.48 12.36
C PHE A 210 7.80 20.97 12.21
N ASN A 211 6.84 20.14 12.60
CA ASN A 211 5.43 20.51 12.63
C ASN A 211 4.88 20.41 14.04
N VAL A 212 4.02 21.37 14.37
CA VAL A 212 3.27 21.39 15.62
C VAL A 212 1.81 21.58 15.28
N TYR A 213 0.98 20.69 15.80
CA TYR A 213 -0.46 20.79 15.69
C TYR A 213 -1.10 20.74 17.07
N MET A 214 -2.04 21.65 17.29
CA MET A 214 -2.84 21.70 18.50
C MET A 214 -4.30 21.90 18.10
N GLY A 215 -5.15 20.96 18.49
CA GLY A 215 -6.59 20.98 18.25
C GLY A 215 -7.37 20.82 19.54
N ARG A 216 -8.56 21.41 19.62
CA ARG A 216 -9.50 21.23 20.73
C ARG A 216 -10.92 21.22 20.18
N ALA A 217 -11.80 20.41 20.76
CA ALA A 217 -13.20 20.46 20.41
C ALA A 217 -13.86 21.75 20.95
N SER A 218 -15.01 22.10 20.38
CA SER A 218 -15.75 23.33 20.69
C SER A 218 -16.12 23.46 22.18
N ARG A 219 -16.23 22.33 22.89
CA ARG A 219 -16.58 22.24 24.31
C ARG A 219 -15.35 22.20 25.23
N GLY A 220 -14.14 22.37 24.68
CA GLY A 220 -12.89 22.33 25.44
C GLY A 220 -12.41 20.92 25.83
N ASP A 221 -13.02 19.87 25.27
CA ASP A 221 -12.58 18.48 25.35
C ASP A 221 -11.80 18.06 24.09
N LEU A 222 -11.38 16.79 24.02
CA LEU A 222 -10.61 16.22 22.89
C LEU A 222 -9.38 17.07 22.50
N GLU A 223 -8.60 17.52 23.49
CA GLU A 223 -7.36 18.25 23.21
C GLU A 223 -6.37 17.31 22.51
N THR A 224 -6.01 17.64 21.28
CA THR A 224 -5.07 16.87 20.45
C THR A 224 -3.80 17.69 20.29
N LYS A 225 -2.64 17.12 20.63
CA LYS A 225 -1.32 17.72 20.41
C LYS A 225 -0.48 16.75 19.63
N ASN A 226 0.11 17.24 18.56
CA ASN A 226 1.00 16.46 17.73
C ASN A 226 2.28 17.27 17.47
N TYR A 227 3.42 16.63 17.71
CA TYR A 227 4.74 17.17 17.42
C TYR A 227 5.45 16.20 16.49
N ASP A 228 5.81 16.68 15.30
CA ASP A 228 6.57 15.92 14.32
C ASP A 228 7.92 16.59 14.10
N LEU A 229 8.98 15.80 14.15
CA LEU A 229 10.32 16.21 13.74
C LEU A 229 10.84 15.20 12.73
N VAL A 230 11.14 15.67 11.53
CA VAL A 230 11.75 14.86 10.48
C VAL A 230 13.07 15.50 10.08
N TYR A 231 14.13 14.71 10.13
CA TYR A 231 15.45 15.07 9.66
C TYR A 231 15.80 14.18 8.47
N GLY A 232 16.19 14.77 7.35
CA GLY A 232 16.64 14.06 6.17
C GLY A 232 18.00 14.57 5.71
N THR A 233 18.85 13.66 5.25
CA THR A 233 20.08 14.00 4.53
C THR A 233 20.18 13.09 3.32
N SER A 234 20.50 13.65 2.16
CA SER A 234 20.61 12.91 0.91
C SER A 234 21.88 13.31 0.18
N ASN A 235 22.66 12.31 -0.28
CA ASN A 235 23.86 12.46 -1.10
C ASN A 235 23.69 11.65 -2.39
N ASP A 236 24.61 11.82 -3.35
CA ASP A 236 24.61 11.09 -4.64
C ASP A 236 24.64 9.55 -4.52
N LYS A 237 25.00 9.03 -3.34
CA LYS A 237 25.13 7.59 -3.05
C LYS A 237 24.00 7.03 -2.18
N GLY A 238 23.09 7.87 -1.70
CA GLY A 238 21.97 7.45 -0.86
C GLY A 238 21.49 8.53 0.10
N GLY A 239 20.34 8.28 0.72
CA GLY A 239 19.72 9.18 1.69
C GLY A 239 19.29 8.46 2.96
N LEU A 240 19.23 9.22 4.04
CA LEU A 240 18.76 8.80 5.35
C LEU A 240 17.67 9.77 5.79
N VAL A 241 16.52 9.22 6.22
CA VAL A 241 15.44 10.01 6.82
C VAL A 241 15.12 9.44 8.20
N LEU A 242 15.07 10.33 9.18
CA LEU A 242 14.76 10.07 10.58
C LEU A 242 13.50 10.84 10.94
N GLY A 243 12.52 10.15 11.51
CA GLY A 243 11.27 10.74 11.97
C GLY A 243 11.05 10.47 13.46
N LEU A 244 10.66 11.51 14.19
CA LEU A 244 10.17 11.45 15.56
C LEU A 244 8.76 12.04 15.59
N ASN A 245 7.83 11.30 16.18
CA ASN A 245 6.46 11.76 16.41
C ASN A 245 6.12 11.68 17.90
N TYR A 246 5.42 12.70 18.39
CA TYR A 246 4.77 12.68 19.70
C TYR A 246 3.32 13.12 19.57
N TYR A 247 2.43 12.14 19.63
CA TYR A 247 0.99 12.35 19.53
C TYR A 247 0.30 12.09 20.87
N THR A 248 -0.52 13.05 21.31
CA THR A 248 -1.42 12.87 22.46
C THR A 248 -2.80 13.40 22.13
N GLN A 249 -3.81 12.65 22.55
CA GLN A 249 -5.21 13.01 22.36
C GLN A 249 -5.97 12.80 23.67
N GLY A 250 -6.66 13.84 24.11
CA GLY A 250 -7.55 13.81 25.27
C GLY A 250 -8.79 12.97 24.99
N ASN A 251 -9.45 12.49 26.04
CA ASN A 251 -10.66 11.71 25.88
C ASN A 251 -11.91 12.58 25.73
N ILE A 252 -12.94 12.02 25.07
CA ILE A 252 -14.32 12.50 25.21
C ILE A 252 -15.02 11.61 26.22
N ALA A 253 -15.19 12.11 27.44
CA ALA A 253 -15.87 11.35 28.48
C ALA A 253 -17.37 11.20 28.14
N ALA A 254 -17.90 9.97 28.19
CA ALA A 254 -19.32 9.70 27.93
C ALA A 254 -20.26 10.49 28.86
N ARG A 255 -19.83 10.74 30.11
CA ARG A 255 -20.53 11.61 31.09
C ARG A 255 -20.74 13.05 30.63
N HIS A 256 -19.99 13.55 29.65
CA HIS A 256 -20.16 14.89 29.08
C HIS A 256 -21.17 14.92 27.91
N ARG A 257 -21.66 13.75 27.46
CA ARG A 257 -22.74 13.62 26.46
C ARG A 257 -24.13 13.70 27.12
N LEU A 258 -24.43 14.82 27.79
CA LEU A 258 -25.71 15.01 28.50
C LEU A 258 -26.94 15.22 27.58
N HIS A 259 -26.78 15.26 26.24
CA HIS A 259 -27.84 15.70 25.34
C HIS A 259 -28.67 14.61 24.65
N SER A 260 -28.29 13.31 24.69
CA SER A 260 -29.15 12.28 24.09
C SER A 260 -30.40 11.98 24.90
N LEU A 261 -30.43 12.33 26.19
CA LEU A 261 -31.61 12.15 27.06
C LEU A 261 -32.54 13.38 27.04
N GLN A 262 -32.01 14.59 26.80
CA GLN A 262 -32.83 15.82 26.74
C GLN A 262 -33.83 15.78 25.57
N TRP A 263 -33.42 15.18 24.44
CA TRP A 263 -34.27 15.03 23.26
C TRP A 263 -35.37 13.98 23.43
N CYS A 264 -35.15 12.97 24.29
CA CYS A 264 -36.16 11.95 24.60
C CYS A 264 -37.22 12.47 25.58
N SER A 265 -36.86 13.43 26.45
CA SER A 265 -37.77 14.02 27.44
C SER A 265 -38.69 15.12 26.90
N GLN A 266 -38.45 15.67 25.71
CA GLN A 266 -39.28 16.73 25.11
C GLN A 266 -40.36 16.21 24.14
N ARG A 267 -40.52 14.88 24.02
CA ARG A 267 -41.48 14.25 23.11
C ARG A 267 -42.32 13.14 23.77
N LEU A 268 -42.57 13.28 25.07
CA LEU A 268 -43.61 12.59 25.83
C LEU A 268 -44.40 13.64 26.61
#